data_AF-A0A7Y2KG55-F1
#
_entry.id   AF-A0A7Y2KG55-F1
#
_cell.length_a   1.000
_cell.length_b   1.000
_cell.length_c   1.000
_cell.angle_alpha   90.00
_cell.angle_beta   90.00
_cell.angle_gamma   90.00
#
_symmetry.space_group_name_H-M   'P 1'
#
loop_
_entity.id
_entity.type
_entity.pdbx_description
1 polymer ?
#
loop_
_entity_poly.entity_id
_entity_poly.type
_entity_poly.pdbx_seq_one_letter_code
_entity_poly.pdbx_strand_id
1 'polypeptide(L)' 'MKTKDIHFLIMVVVVIGFLLVLSMTGRQRYLTQTPPHLSAASDVECFSCHDEGKQFPMTKEHPLRKKNCRQCHRFEKK' A
#
# COMPACT_ATOMS: atom_id res chain seq x y z
N MET A 1 -20.61 -31.18 -9.68
CA MET A 1 -19.33 -30.44 -9.58
C MET A 1 -18.20 -31.45 -9.80
N LYS A 2 -17.40 -31.30 -10.86
CA LYS A 2 -16.30 -32.23 -11.13
C LYS A 2 -15.14 -31.95 -10.17
N THR A 3 -14.28 -32.93 -9.93
CA THR A 3 -13.10 -32.79 -9.06
C THR A 3 -12.24 -31.58 -9.41
N LYS A 4 -12.12 -31.25 -10.70
CA LYS A 4 -11.43 -30.05 -11.19
C LYS A 4 -12.05 -28.73 -10.71
N ASP A 5 -13.37 -28.66 -10.63
CA ASP A 5 -14.09 -27.47 -10.16
C ASP A 5 -13.85 -27.25 -8.66
N ILE A 6 -13.79 -28.34 -7.89
CA ILE A 6 -13.48 -28.30 -6.45
C ILE A 6 -12.06 -27.79 -6.23
N HIS A 7 -11.07 -28.30 -6.99
CA HIS A 7 -9.69 -27.82 -6.89
C HIS A 7 -9.57 -26.33 -7.24
N PHE A 8 -10.27 -25.88 -8.27
CA PHE A 8 -10.29 -24.46 -8.63
C PHE A 8 -10.86 -23.59 -7.50
N LEU A 9 -11.99 -23.99 -6.92
CA LEU A 9 -12.59 -23.26 -5.79
C LEU A 9 -11.67 -23.22 -4.57
N ILE A 10 -10.99 -24.32 -4.25
CA ILE A 10 -10.01 -24.35 -3.16
C ILE A 10 -8.86 -23.37 -3.44
N MET A 11 -8.31 -23.36 -4.66
CA MET A 11 -7.23 -22.43 -5.02
C MET A 11 -7.67 -20.96 -4.86
N VAL A 12 -8.89 -20.63 -5.30
CA VAL A 12 -9.44 -19.28 -5.17
C VAL A 12 -9.55 -18.86 -3.71
N VAL A 13 -10.09 -19.74 -2.85
CA VAL A 13 -10.21 -19.46 -1.41
C VAL A 13 -8.83 -19.27 -0.76
N VAL A 14 -7.85 -20.09 -1.13
CA VAL A 14 -6.47 -19.97 -0.61
C VAL A 14 -5.83 -18.64 -1.01
N VAL A 15 -5.95 -18.23 -2.27
CA VAL A 15 -5.39 -16.96 -2.76
C VAL A 15 -6.06 -15.77 -2.08
N ILE A 16 -7.39 -15.76 -1.97
CA ILE A 16 -8.12 -14.69 -1.29
C ILE A 16 -7.74 -14.63 0.19
N GLY A 17 -7.67 -15.78 0.87
CA GLY A 17 -7.25 -15.86 2.26
C GLY A 17 -5.83 -15.31 2.47
N PHE A 18 -4.89 -15.68 1.59
CA PHE A 18 -3.52 -15.18 1.64
C PHE A 18 -3.43 -13.66 1.44
N LEU A 19 -4.17 -13.11 0.47
CA LEU A 19 -4.22 -11.66 0.23
C LEU A 19 -4.81 -10.90 1.43
N LEU A 20 -5.83 -11.45 2.10
CA LEU A 20 -6.38 -10.88 3.33
C LEU A 20 -5.36 -10.85 4.47
N VAL A 21 -4.62 -11.94 4.66
CA VAL A 21 -3.55 -12.00 5.68
C VAL A 21 -2.49 -10.94 5.40
N LEU A 22 -2.00 -10.84 4.17
CA LEU A 22 -1.04 -9.80 3.80
C LEU A 22 -1.58 -8.39 4.02
N SER A 23 -2.86 -8.15 3.71
CA SER A 23 -3.50 -6.85 3.91
C SER A 23 -3.61 -6.47 5.39
N MET A 24 -3.85 -7.43 6.28
CA MET A 24 -4.02 -7.17 7.72
C MET A 24 -2.69 -7.13 8.48
N THR A 25 -1.69 -7.88 8.02
CA THR A 25 -0.38 -8.01 8.70
C THR A 25 0.66 -7.01 8.23
N GLY A 26 0.38 -6.25 7.16
CA GLY A 26 1.22 -5.14 6.73
C GLY A 26 1.37 -4.09 7.84
N ARG A 27 2.60 -3.83 8.30
CA ARG A 27 2.87 -2.74 9.25
C ARG A 27 2.37 -1.42 8.67
N GLN A 28 1.38 -0.82 9.33
CA GLN A 28 0.90 0.50 8.96
C GLN A 28 2.03 1.52 9.13
N ARG A 29 2.27 2.31 8.07
CA ARG A 29 3.24 3.41 8.11
C ARG A 29 2.44 4.70 8.18
N TYR A 30 2.47 5.38 9.30
CA TYR A 30 1.67 6.58 9.47
C TYR A 30 2.30 7.79 8.78
N LEU A 31 1.47 8.62 8.16
CA LEU A 31 1.83 9.94 7.67
C LEU A 31 1.83 10.91 8.84
N THR A 32 2.85 11.78 8.90
CA THR A 32 2.88 12.86 9.88
C THR A 32 1.78 13.87 9.57
N GLN A 33 1.13 14.40 10.60
CA GLN A 33 0.04 15.38 10.46
C GLN A 33 0.59 16.81 10.30
N THR A 34 1.50 17.01 9.36
CA THR A 34 2.00 18.36 9.01
C THR A 34 1.13 18.96 7.89
N PRO A 35 1.06 20.30 7.78
CA PRO A 35 0.24 20.95 6.75
C PRO A 35 0.46 20.41 5.32
N PRO A 36 1.71 20.16 4.85
CA PRO A 36 1.95 19.61 3.52
C PRO A 36 1.35 18.23 3.27
N HIS A 37 1.34 17.34 4.27
CA HIS A 37 0.75 16.01 4.15
C HIS A 37 -0.78 16.08 4.18
N LEU A 38 -1.34 16.99 4.97
CA LEU A 38 -2.79 17.19 5.08
C LEU A 38 -3.38 17.84 3.82
N SER A 39 -2.63 18.73 3.17
CA SER A 39 -3.07 19.41 1.93
C SER A 39 -2.89 18.56 0.68
N ALA A 40 -2.00 17.56 0.70
CA ALA A 40 -1.78 16.70 -0.45
C ALA A 40 -3.03 15.87 -0.75
N ALA A 41 -3.63 16.10 -1.91
CA ALA A 41 -4.80 15.41 -2.45
C ALA A 41 -4.42 14.28 -3.43
N SER A 42 -3.22 14.31 -4.01
CA SER A 42 -2.76 13.34 -5.02
C SER A 42 -1.39 12.75 -4.71
N ASP A 43 -1.10 11.57 -5.27
CA ASP A 43 0.25 10.96 -5.17
C ASP A 43 1.31 11.81 -5.91
N VAL A 44 0.90 12.59 -6.93
CA VAL A 44 1.79 13.49 -7.67
C VAL A 44 2.39 14.56 -6.74
N GLU A 45 1.60 15.07 -5.81
CA GLU A 45 2.08 16.04 -4.82
C GLU A 45 3.06 15.39 -3.84
N CYS A 46 2.91 14.10 -3.53
CA CYS A 46 3.88 13.36 -2.72
C CYS A 46 5.25 13.30 -3.40
N PHE A 47 5.28 13.11 -4.73
CA PHE A 47 6.52 13.06 -5.51
C PHE A 47 7.26 14.40 -5.59
N SER A 48 6.61 15.53 -5.26
CA SER A 48 7.31 16.82 -5.20
C SER A 48 8.50 16.80 -4.22
N CYS A 49 8.40 16.01 -3.14
CA CYS A 49 9.41 15.85 -2.11
C CYS A 49 9.96 14.42 -1.96
N HIS A 50 9.19 13.39 -2.34
CA HIS A 50 9.54 11.99 -2.08
C HIS A 50 10.08 11.21 -3.29
N ASP A 51 10.27 11.87 -4.42
CA ASP A 51 10.85 11.24 -5.62
C ASP A 51 12.38 11.20 -5.58
N GLU A 52 12.99 10.46 -6.51
CA GLU A 52 14.45 10.34 -6.62
C GLU A 52 15.11 11.72 -6.81
N GLY A 53 16.14 12.00 -6.00
CA GLY A 53 16.85 13.29 -6.02
C GLY A 53 16.09 14.46 -5.37
N LYS A 54 14.92 14.22 -4.76
CA LYS A 54 14.20 15.23 -3.98
C LYS A 54 14.67 15.27 -2.52
N GLN A 55 14.04 16.13 -1.72
CA GLN A 55 14.43 16.38 -0.33
C GLN A 55 14.31 15.15 0.57
N PHE A 56 13.31 14.30 0.34
CA PHE A 56 13.01 13.13 1.18
C PHE A 56 12.74 11.88 0.33
N PRO A 57 13.70 11.43 -0.49
CA PRO A 57 13.46 10.37 -1.46
C PRO A 57 13.11 9.06 -0.76
N MET A 58 12.21 8.27 -1.37
CA MET A 58 11.91 6.92 -0.90
C MET A 58 13.19 6.05 -0.85
N THR A 59 13.28 5.15 0.13
CA THR A 59 14.40 4.20 0.23
C THR A 59 14.43 3.25 -0.97
N LYS A 60 15.59 2.62 -1.22
CA LYS A 60 15.78 1.69 -2.35
C LYS A 60 14.86 0.47 -2.26
N GLU A 61 14.53 0.07 -1.04
CA GLU A 61 13.71 -1.10 -0.72
C GLU A 61 12.21 -0.79 -0.72
N HIS A 62 11.79 0.42 -1.10
CA HIS A 62 10.38 0.79 -1.08
C HIS A 62 9.58 -0.04 -2.11
N PRO A 63 8.55 -0.78 -1.70
CA PRO A 63 7.90 -1.79 -2.55
C PRO A 63 7.15 -1.21 -3.75
N LEU A 64 6.70 0.05 -3.67
CA LEU A 64 5.95 0.73 -4.74
C LEU A 64 6.40 2.18 -4.88
N ARG A 65 6.96 2.55 -6.03
CA ARG A 65 7.56 3.89 -6.23
C ARG A 65 6.79 4.80 -7.20
N LYS A 66 5.63 4.36 -7.71
CA LYS A 66 4.92 5.04 -8.80
C LYS A 66 3.56 5.64 -8.45
N LYS A 67 2.79 5.02 -7.55
CA LYS A 67 1.43 5.46 -7.17
C LYS A 67 0.91 4.67 -5.96
N ASN A 68 -0.28 5.06 -5.49
CA ASN A 68 -1.05 4.49 -4.39
C ASN A 68 -0.37 4.63 -3.03
N CYS A 69 0.21 5.79 -2.73
CA CYS A 69 0.92 6.04 -1.48
C CYS A 69 0.03 5.72 -0.27
N ARG A 70 -1.26 6.11 -0.35
CA ARG A 70 -2.24 5.93 0.72
C ARG A 70 -2.73 4.50 0.94
N GLN A 71 -2.36 3.55 0.07
CA GLN A 71 -2.67 2.13 0.26
C GLN A 71 -1.98 1.60 1.52
N CYS A 72 -0.73 2.00 1.74
CA CYS A 72 0.09 1.60 2.88
C CYS A 72 0.29 2.75 3.89
N HIS A 73 0.32 3.99 3.40
CA HIS A 73 0.54 5.18 4.23
C HIS A 73 -0.78 5.82 4.66
N ARG A 74 -1.14 5.72 5.95
CA ARG A 74 -2.40 6.27 6.47
C ARG A 74 -2.12 7.38 7.47
N PHE A 75 -3.05 8.32 7.62
CA PHE A 75 -2.99 9.20 8.79
C PHE A 75 -3.22 8.38 10.05
N GLU A 76 -2.51 8.73 11.11
CA GLU A 76 -2.78 8.17 12.43
C GLU A 76 -4.25 8.43 12.78
N LYS A 77 -4.98 7.35 13.11
CA LYS A 77 -6.29 7.49 13.73
C LYS A 77 -6.03 7.95 15.16
N LYS A 78 -6.40 9.20 15.44
CA LYS A 78 -6.45 9.75 16.79
C LYS A 78 -7.34 8.88 17.68
#